data_AF-A0A2T2RP39-F1
#
_entry.id   AF-A0A2T2RP39-F1
#
_cell.length_a   1.000
_cell.length_b   1.000
_cell.length_c   1.000
_cell.angle_alpha   90.00
_cell.angle_beta   90.00
_cell.angle_gamma   90.00
#
_symmetry.space_group_name_H-M   'P 1'
#
loop_
_entity.id
_entity.type
_entity.pdbx_description
1 polymer ?
#
loop_
_entity_poly.entity_id
_entity_poly.type
_entity_poly.pdbx_seq_one_letter_code
_entity_poly.pdbx_strand_id
1 'polypeptide(L)' 'MPESDASERGNVNHSASNSQLSANERVMATRRAFLELEGSGISDFEIFNALADLYYQRGEPEISQLMAEAAYKCFQRD' A
#
# COMPACT_ATOMS: atom_id res chain seq x y z
N MET A 1 -28.32 -17.35 50.03
CA MET A 1 -27.92 -16.34 49.03
C MET A 1 -26.41 -16.32 48.95
N PRO A 2 -25.85 -16.49 47.75
CA PRO A 2 -24.64 -15.77 47.35
C PRO A 2 -24.84 -15.07 46.00
N GLU A 3 -24.30 -13.85 45.92
CA GLU A 3 -24.16 -13.03 44.72
C GLU A 3 -23.03 -13.57 43.83
N SER A 4 -23.21 -13.50 42.51
CA SER A 4 -22.22 -13.63 41.43
C SER A 4 -23.04 -13.58 40.13
N ASP A 5 -22.75 -12.87 39.05
CA ASP A 5 -21.64 -12.03 38.63
C ASP A 5 -22.17 -11.36 37.34
N ALA A 6 -21.82 -10.10 37.11
CA ALA A 6 -22.28 -9.34 35.95
C ALA A 6 -21.69 -9.94 34.65
N SER A 7 -22.47 -10.76 33.94
CA SER A 7 -22.15 -11.13 32.55
C SER A 7 -22.53 -9.99 31.61
N GLU A 8 -21.71 -8.94 31.67
CA GLU A 8 -21.60 -7.90 30.66
C GLU A 8 -21.05 -8.56 29.38
N ARG A 9 -21.94 -9.13 28.57
CA ARG A 9 -21.63 -9.54 27.21
C ARG A 9 -21.47 -8.27 26.37
N GLY A 10 -20.31 -7.64 26.50
CA GLY A 10 -19.79 -6.68 25.55
C GLY A 10 -19.72 -7.35 24.19
N ASN A 11 -20.75 -7.13 23.39
CA ASN A 11 -20.76 -7.44 21.97
C ASN A 11 -19.84 -6.44 21.27
N VAL A 12 -18.53 -6.66 21.37
CA VAL A 12 -17.54 -5.98 20.53
C VAL A 12 -17.69 -6.54 19.11
N ASN A 13 -18.65 -5.96 18.38
CA ASN A 13 -18.61 -5.94 16.93
C ASN A 13 -17.33 -5.20 16.54
N HIS A 14 -16.22 -5.92 16.41
CA HIS A 14 -15.12 -5.49 15.57
C HIS A 14 -15.64 -5.56 14.12
N SER A 15 -16.41 -4.55 13.74
CA SER A 15 -16.52 -4.15 12.35
C SER A 15 -15.11 -3.79 11.92
N ALA A 16 -14.39 -4.76 11.37
CA ALA A 16 -13.24 -4.51 10.54
C ALA A 16 -13.76 -3.67 9.38
N SER A 17 -13.74 -2.35 9.57
CA SER A 17 -14.03 -1.38 8.53
C SER A 17 -13.00 -1.63 7.45
N ASN A 18 -13.42 -2.41 6.46
CA ASN A 18 -12.73 -2.59 5.21
C ASN A 18 -12.85 -1.26 4.47
N SER A 19 -12.09 -0.25 4.91
CA SER A 19 -12.11 1.09 4.36
C SER A 19 -11.45 1.04 2.99
N GLN A 20 -12.24 0.66 2.00
CA GLN A 20 -11.96 0.86 0.60
C GLN A 20 -11.80 2.37 0.38
N LEU A 21 -10.56 2.85 0.44
CA LEU A 21 -10.23 4.22 0.13
C LEU A 21 -10.81 4.58 -1.24
N SER A 22 -11.45 5.74 -1.35
CA SER A 22 -11.91 6.27 -2.62
C SER A 22 -10.74 6.42 -3.60
N ALA A 23 -11.02 6.46 -4.90
CA ALA A 23 -9.97 6.61 -5.91
C ALA A 23 -9.07 7.83 -5.64
N ASN A 24 -9.64 8.95 -5.21
CA ASN A 24 -8.90 10.15 -4.85
C ASN A 24 -8.02 9.96 -3.60
N GLU A 25 -8.52 9.27 -2.57
CA GLU A 25 -7.73 8.98 -1.38
C GLU A 25 -6.56 8.03 -1.69
N ARG A 26 -6.77 7.04 -2.56
CA ARG A 26 -5.68 6.16 -3.02
C ARG A 26 -4.62 6.92 -3.78
N VAL A 27 -5.01 7.82 -4.70
CA VAL A 27 -4.06 8.65 -5.44
C VAL A 27 -3.26 9.55 -4.50
N MET A 28 -3.92 10.19 -3.52
CA MET A 28 -3.25 11.05 -2.55
C MET A 28 -2.31 10.26 -1.62
N ALA A 29 -2.74 9.08 -1.17
CA ALA A 29 -1.92 8.19 -0.34
C ALA A 29 -0.69 7.69 -1.10
N THR A 30 -0.87 7.25 -2.36
CA THR A 30 0.23 6.84 -3.23
C THR A 30 1.20 8.01 -3.44
N ARG A 31 0.71 9.21 -3.79
CA ARG A 31 1.56 10.38 -3.99
C ARG A 31 2.38 10.72 -2.73
N ARG A 32 1.77 10.63 -1.56
CA ARG A 32 2.45 10.86 -0.29
C ARG A 32 3.55 9.83 -0.04
N ALA A 33 3.26 8.55 -0.29
CA ALA A 33 4.25 7.48 -0.12
C ALA A 33 5.46 7.68 -1.04
N PHE A 34 5.25 8.08 -2.30
CA PHE A 34 6.35 8.42 -3.22
C PHE A 34 7.23 9.56 -2.67
N LEU A 35 6.62 10.66 -2.21
CA LEU A 35 7.37 11.79 -1.64
C LEU A 35 8.16 11.40 -0.38
N GLU A 36 7.60 10.52 0.45
CA GLU A 36 8.30 10.01 1.64
C GLU A 36 9.49 9.13 1.27
N LEU A 37 9.37 8.29 0.24
CA LEU A 37 10.46 7.46 -0.28
C LEU A 37 11.56 8.31 -0.93
N GLU A 38 11.21 9.30 -1.76
CA GLU A 38 12.15 10.28 -2.31
C GLU A 38 12.90 11.04 -1.20
N GLY A 39 12.17 11.48 -0.17
CA GLY A 39 12.74 12.16 1.00
C GLY A 39 13.70 11.29 1.83
N SER A 40 13.61 9.97 1.70
CA SER A 40 14.53 9.01 2.33
C SER A 40 15.78 8.69 1.49
N GLY A 41 15.91 9.28 0.30
CA GLY A 41 17.05 9.08 -0.60
C GLY A 41 16.95 7.83 -1.47
N ILE A 42 15.77 7.21 -1.56
CA ILE A 42 15.51 6.12 -2.50
C ILE A 42 15.32 6.73 -3.89
N SER A 43 16.03 6.21 -4.88
CA SER A 43 15.97 6.69 -6.25
C SER A 43 14.66 6.29 -6.95
N ASP A 44 14.22 7.09 -7.94
CA ASP A 44 13.07 6.77 -8.78
C ASP A 44 13.21 5.38 -9.42
N PHE A 45 14.42 5.01 -9.82
CA PHE A 45 14.74 3.67 -10.34
C PHE A 45 14.36 2.57 -9.35
N GLU A 46 14.81 2.68 -8.09
CA GLU A 46 14.53 1.69 -7.05
C GLU A 46 13.03 1.59 -6.75
N ILE A 47 12.32 2.71 -6.75
CA ILE A 47 10.86 2.74 -6.51
C ILE A 47 10.14 2.00 -7.65
N PHE A 48 10.41 2.33 -8.90
CA PHE A 48 9.76 1.68 -10.05
C PHE A 48 10.14 0.20 -10.17
N ASN A 49 11.39 -0.16 -9.87
CA ASN A 49 11.82 -1.56 -9.89
C ASN A 49 11.09 -2.39 -8.83
N ALA A 50 10.97 -1.87 -7.59
CA ALA A 50 10.21 -2.54 -6.54
C ALA A 50 8.71 -2.68 -6.88
N LEU A 51 8.13 -1.68 -7.54
CA LEU A 51 6.75 -1.76 -8.02
C LEU A 51 6.58 -2.82 -9.12
N ALA A 52 7.55 -2.95 -10.03
CA ALA A 52 7.53 -4.00 -11.04
C ALA A 52 7.45 -5.39 -10.41
N ASP A 53 8.29 -5.67 -9.40
CA ASP A 53 8.28 -6.93 -8.65
C ASP A 53 6.96 -7.17 -7.93
N LEU A 54 6.41 -6.14 -7.28
CA LEU A 54 5.13 -6.24 -6.55
C LEU A 54 3.98 -6.60 -7.49
N TYR A 55 3.88 -5.95 -8.64
CA TYR A 55 2.81 -6.20 -9.60
C TYR A 55 2.95 -7.56 -10.30
N TYR A 56 4.19 -8.03 -10.50
CA TYR A 56 4.42 -9.40 -10.98
C TYR A 56 3.88 -10.43 -9.98
N GLN A 57 4.20 -10.27 -8.68
CA GLN A 57 3.71 -11.16 -7.62
C GLN A 57 2.19 -11.15 -7.46
N ARG A 58 1.53 -10.04 -7.80
CA ARG A 58 0.06 -9.90 -7.80
C ARG A 58 -0.63 -10.50 -9.02
N GLY A 59 0.12 -11.00 -10.00
CA GLY A 59 -0.44 -11.51 -11.24
C GLY A 59 -0.91 -10.41 -12.20
N GLU A 60 -0.33 -9.21 -12.11
CA GLU A 60 -0.61 -8.07 -12.99
C GLU A 60 0.62 -7.79 -13.89
N PRO A 61 0.94 -8.69 -14.85
CA PRO A 61 2.19 -8.64 -15.60
C PRO A 61 2.31 -7.42 -16.52
N GLU A 62 1.18 -6.90 -17.03
CA GLU A 62 1.17 -5.69 -17.88
C GLU A 62 1.61 -4.45 -17.10
N ILE A 63 1.14 -4.32 -15.85
CA ILE A 63 1.52 -3.22 -14.96
C ILE A 63 2.96 -3.41 -14.49
N SER A 64 3.36 -4.64 -14.18
CA SER A 64 4.75 -4.98 -13.85
C SER A 64 5.71 -4.53 -14.95
N GLN A 65 5.41 -4.88 -16.21
CA GLN A 65 6.22 -4.47 -17.36
C GLN A 65 6.28 -2.94 -17.51
N LEU A 66 5.15 -2.26 -17.36
CA LEU A 66 5.10 -0.79 -17.42
C LEU A 66 6.03 -0.15 -16.36
N MET A 67 6.05 -0.69 -15.14
CA MET A 67 6.91 -0.21 -14.06
C MET A 67 8.39 -0.54 -14.34
N ALA A 68 8.70 -1.72 -14.88
CA ALA A 68 10.07 -2.09 -15.26
C ALA A 68 10.61 -1.17 -16.37
N GLU A 69 9.79 -0.83 -17.36
CA GLU A 69 10.16 0.13 -18.42
C GLU A 69 10.37 1.54 -17.86
N ALA A 70 9.57 1.96 -16.87
CA ALA A 70 9.75 3.24 -16.18
C ALA A 70 11.07 3.26 -15.40
N ALA A 71 11.38 2.19 -14.65
CA ALA A 71 12.65 2.03 -13.95
C ALA A 71 13.83 2.14 -14.93
N TYR A 72 13.76 1.42 -16.06
CA TYR A 72 14.81 1.45 -17.08
C TYR A 72 15.05 2.86 -17.64
N LYS A 73 13.98 3.65 -17.87
CA LYS A 73 14.10 5.04 -18.31
C LYS A 73 14.74 5.95 -17.26
N CYS A 74 14.50 5.69 -15.97
CA CYS A 74 15.18 6.41 -14.89
C CYS A 74 16.68 6.08 -14.89
N PHE A 75 17.04 4.79 -14.98
CA PHE A 75 18.44 4.36 -15.03
C PHE A 75 19.22 4.94 -16.21
N GLN A 76 18.58 5.17 -17.36
CA GLN A 76 19.24 5.78 -18.53
C GLN A 76 19.51 7.29 -18.40
N ARG A 77 18.84 7.96 -17.46
CA ARG A 77 18.94 9.42 -17.28
C ARG A 77 20.03 9.83 -16.28
N ASP A 78 20.41 8.91 -15.39
CA ASP A 78 21.54 9.04 -14.47
C ASP A 78 22.86 8.61 -15.14
#